data_AF-A0A1M3H1N3-F1
#
_entry.id   AF-A0A1M3H1N3-F1
#
_cell.length_a   1.000
_cell.length_b   1.000
_cell.length_c   1.000
_cell.angle_alpha   90.00
_cell.angle_beta   90.00
_cell.angle_gamma   90.00
#
_symmetry.space_group_name_H-M   'P 1'
#
loop_
_entity.id
_entity.type
_entity.pdbx_description
1 polymer ?
#
loop_
_entity_poly.entity_id
_entity_poly.type
_entity_poly.pdbx_seq_one_letter_code
_entity_poly.pdbx_strand_id
1 'polypeptide(L)'
;MTPTRRFKVATLVRDKMPDRIQQLGGSVEMHLLDPEDHINYLKLKLKEEAEEVCQADNPKELKEEMADVLEVLYALSKKFGLRWEHIEKERLQKRDNRGGFKKGTFVEFVEVESFDDSHPLIQYCLANPDKYPEILEAKAS
;
A
#
# COMPACT_ATOMS: atom_id res chain seq x y z
N MET A 1 25.73 12.70 -36.31
CA MET A 1 25.31 12.04 -35.05
C MET A 1 23.81 12.14 -34.96
N THR A 2 23.12 11.02 -34.74
CA THR A 2 21.68 11.01 -34.47
C THR A 2 21.45 11.53 -33.05
N PRO A 3 20.51 12.47 -32.81
CA PRO A 3 20.24 12.97 -31.47
C PRO A 3 19.71 11.85 -30.57
N THR A 4 20.26 11.75 -29.36
CA THR A 4 19.84 10.76 -28.35
C THR A 4 18.92 11.42 -27.34
N ARG A 5 17.80 10.77 -26.99
CA ARG A 5 16.90 11.17 -25.90
C ARG A 5 17.06 10.21 -24.72
N ARG A 6 17.09 10.75 -23.49
CA ARG A 6 17.21 9.97 -22.25
C ARG A 6 16.03 10.32 -21.35
N PHE A 7 15.43 9.31 -20.73
CA PHE A 7 14.28 9.45 -19.82
C PHE A 7 14.65 8.91 -18.44
N LYS A 8 14.21 9.59 -17.38
CA LYS A 8 14.40 9.14 -16.00
C LYS A 8 13.31 8.10 -15.69
N VAL A 9 13.72 6.92 -15.21
CA VAL A 9 12.81 5.88 -14.70
C VAL A 9 12.86 5.88 -13.17
N ALA A 10 14.04 5.62 -12.58
CA ALA A 10 14.32 5.77 -11.14
C ALA A 10 13.32 5.07 -10.19
N THR A 11 12.78 3.92 -10.59
CA THR A 11 11.95 3.05 -9.74
C THR A 11 12.46 1.61 -9.81
N LEU A 12 12.00 0.76 -8.89
CA LEU A 12 12.22 -0.68 -8.93
C LEU A 12 11.39 -1.28 -10.07
N VAL A 13 12.02 -2.03 -10.97
CA VAL A 13 11.37 -2.61 -12.16
C VAL A 13 11.30 -4.13 -12.05
N ARG A 14 10.37 -4.75 -12.77
CA ARG A 14 10.34 -6.22 -12.93
C ARG A 14 11.60 -6.70 -13.67
N ASP A 15 12.07 -7.88 -13.31
CA ASP A 15 13.33 -8.47 -13.80
C ASP A 15 13.47 -8.51 -15.33
N LYS A 16 12.36 -8.63 -16.06
CA LYS A 16 12.33 -8.73 -17.53
C LYS A 16 12.20 -7.39 -18.25
N MET A 17 12.01 -6.29 -17.54
CA MET A 17 11.89 -4.96 -18.13
C MET A 17 13.16 -4.53 -18.90
N PRO A 18 14.38 -4.78 -18.40
CA PRO A 18 15.62 -4.46 -19.12
C PRO A 18 15.74 -5.18 -20.47
N ASP A 19 15.47 -6.48 -20.50
CA ASP A 19 15.49 -7.29 -21.72
C ASP A 19 14.49 -6.78 -22.75
N ARG A 20 13.29 -6.40 -22.29
CA ARG A 20 12.26 -5.80 -23.15
C ARG A 20 12.72 -4.47 -23.75
N ILE A 21 13.38 -3.60 -22.96
CA ILE A 21 13.94 -2.35 -23.48
C ILE A 21 14.96 -2.63 -24.59
N GLN A 22 15.88 -3.59 -24.36
CA GLN A 22 16.89 -3.94 -25.35
C GLN A 22 16.29 -4.51 -26.64
N GLN A 23 15.27 -5.36 -26.53
CA GLN A 23 14.55 -5.92 -27.69
C GLN A 23 13.85 -4.84 -28.53
N LEU A 24 13.44 -3.73 -27.91
CA LEU A 24 12.86 -2.57 -28.59
C LEU A 24 13.92 -1.60 -29.16
N GLY A 25 15.21 -1.96 -29.10
CA GLY A 25 16.33 -1.14 -29.56
C GLY A 25 16.77 -0.05 -28.58
N GLY A 26 16.26 -0.07 -27.34
CA GLY A 26 16.67 0.83 -26.27
C GLY A 26 17.93 0.37 -25.54
N SER A 27 18.51 1.28 -24.76
CA SER A 27 19.57 0.97 -23.79
C SER A 27 19.11 1.39 -22.40
N VAL A 28 19.52 0.64 -21.38
CA VAL A 28 19.14 0.88 -19.98
C VAL A 28 20.36 0.75 -19.09
N GLU A 29 20.49 1.69 -18.16
CA GLU A 29 21.49 1.66 -17.10
C GLU A 29 20.84 1.14 -15.82
N MET A 30 21.50 0.21 -15.14
CA MET A 30 20.95 -0.49 -13.98
C MET A 30 22.03 -0.71 -12.92
N HIS A 31 21.58 -0.79 -11.68
CA HIS A 31 22.39 -1.26 -10.56
C HIS A 31 21.52 -2.20 -9.70
N LEU A 32 22.18 -3.11 -8.99
CA LEU A 32 21.51 -3.99 -8.05
C LEU A 32 21.41 -3.27 -6.70
N LEU A 33 20.23 -3.35 -6.07
CA LEU A 33 20.01 -2.85 -4.73
C LEU A 33 20.61 -3.81 -3.70
N ASP A 34 21.18 -3.27 -2.63
CA ASP A 34 21.52 -4.07 -1.46
C ASP A 34 20.24 -4.57 -0.73
N PRO A 35 20.34 -5.49 0.23
CA PRO A 35 19.18 -6.05 0.90
C PRO A 35 18.29 -5.03 1.65
N GLU A 36 18.88 -4.00 2.25
CA GLU A 36 18.16 -2.99 3.03
C GLU A 36 17.43 -2.02 2.09
N ASP A 37 18.13 -1.51 1.09
CA ASP A 37 17.57 -0.66 0.05
C ASP A 37 16.48 -1.40 -0.72
N HIS A 38 16.66 -2.68 -1.03
CA HIS A 38 15.63 -3.46 -1.73
C HIS A 38 14.31 -3.51 -0.93
N ILE A 39 14.34 -3.64 0.39
CA ILE A 39 13.11 -3.58 1.21
C ILE A 39 12.48 -2.19 1.11
N ASN A 40 13.27 -1.12 1.17
CA ASN A 40 12.78 0.24 1.06
C ASN A 40 12.14 0.51 -0.30
N TYR A 41 12.80 0.10 -1.39
CA TYR A 41 12.28 0.23 -2.75
C TYR A 41 11.04 -0.62 -3.01
N LEU A 42 10.92 -1.82 -2.42
CA LEU A 42 9.67 -2.59 -2.48
C LEU A 42 8.51 -1.87 -1.77
N LYS A 43 8.76 -1.22 -0.63
CA LYS A 43 7.73 -0.41 0.06
C LYS A 43 7.34 0.83 -0.74
N LEU A 44 8.31 1.47 -1.41
CA LEU A 44 8.02 2.58 -2.33
C LEU A 44 7.20 2.09 -3.53
N LYS A 45 7.58 0.95 -4.12
CA LYS A 45 6.83 0.33 -5.22
C LYS A 45 5.41 -0.03 -4.79
N LEU A 46 5.21 -0.56 -3.57
CA LEU A 46 3.86 -0.82 -3.05
C LEU A 46 2.98 0.45 -3.01
N LYS A 47 3.57 1.61 -2.69
CA LYS A 47 2.83 2.88 -2.70
C LYS A 47 2.52 3.34 -4.13
N GLU A 48 3.48 3.21 -5.04
CA GLU A 48 3.32 3.50 -6.48
C GLU A 48 2.16 2.69 -7.07
N GLU A 49 2.20 1.36 -6.95
CA GLU A 49 1.19 0.47 -7.51
C GLU A 49 -0.20 0.66 -6.86
N ALA A 50 -0.23 0.95 -5.56
CA ALA A 50 -1.50 1.24 -4.87
C ALA A 50 -2.12 2.58 -5.34
N GLU A 51 -1.29 3.57 -5.67
CA GLU A 51 -1.73 4.83 -6.26
C GLU A 51 -2.23 4.59 -7.70
N GLU A 52 -1.56 3.73 -8.48
CA GLU A 52 -2.03 3.33 -9.82
C GLU A 52 -3.38 2.60 -9.77
N VAL A 53 -3.61 1.73 -8.78
CA VAL A 53 -4.94 1.15 -8.50
C VAL A 53 -6.01 2.23 -8.25
N CYS A 54 -5.67 3.30 -7.53
CA CYS A 54 -6.59 4.42 -7.27
C CYS A 54 -6.87 5.26 -8.51
N GLN A 55 -5.92 5.33 -9.45
CA GLN A 55 -6.00 6.12 -10.68
C GLN A 55 -6.57 5.35 -11.88
N ALA A 56 -6.70 4.02 -11.78
CA ALA A 56 -7.20 3.18 -12.87
C ALA A 56 -8.65 3.54 -13.27
N ASP A 57 -8.86 3.91 -14.52
CA ASP A 57 -10.15 4.41 -15.03
C ASP A 57 -11.06 3.30 -15.54
N ASN A 58 -10.54 2.08 -15.72
CA ASN A 58 -11.29 0.95 -16.25
C ASN A 58 -10.87 -0.40 -15.66
N PRO A 59 -11.72 -1.44 -15.80
CA PRO A 59 -11.46 -2.76 -15.21
C PRO A 59 -10.21 -3.46 -15.74
N LYS A 60 -9.72 -3.11 -16.93
CA LYS A 60 -8.52 -3.72 -17.49
C LYS A 60 -7.28 -3.19 -16.76
N GLU A 61 -7.16 -1.87 -16.66
CA GLU A 61 -6.10 -1.19 -15.89
C GLU A 61 -6.15 -1.63 -14.44
N LEU A 62 -7.32 -1.54 -13.80
CA LEU A 62 -7.47 -1.90 -12.39
C LEU A 62 -6.98 -3.33 -12.10
N LYS A 63 -7.28 -4.28 -12.99
CA LYS A 63 -6.81 -5.67 -12.85
C LYS A 63 -5.29 -5.78 -13.01
N GLU A 64 -4.68 -5.02 -13.91
CA GLU A 64 -3.23 -4.98 -14.10
C GLU A 64 -2.55 -4.43 -12.84
N GLU A 65 -2.96 -3.27 -12.35
CA GLU A 65 -2.38 -2.66 -11.14
C GLU A 65 -2.61 -3.48 -9.87
N MET A 66 -3.79 -4.12 -9.72
CA MET A 66 -4.04 -5.06 -8.62
C MET A 66 -3.09 -6.27 -8.65
N ALA A 67 -2.69 -6.73 -9.84
CA ALA A 67 -1.74 -7.83 -9.99
C ALA A 67 -0.30 -7.38 -9.65
N ASP A 68 0.05 -6.14 -9.97
CA ASP A 68 1.34 -5.57 -9.58
C ASP A 68 1.44 -5.32 -8.07
N VAL A 69 0.40 -4.79 -7.41
CA VAL A 69 0.30 -4.73 -5.93
C VAL A 69 0.51 -6.13 -5.33
N LEU A 70 -0.14 -7.15 -5.89
CA LEU A 70 -0.02 -8.52 -5.39
C LEU A 70 1.41 -9.05 -5.52
N GLU A 71 2.10 -8.83 -6.65
CA GLU A 71 3.50 -9.20 -6.84
C GLU A 71 4.40 -8.55 -5.78
N VAL A 72 4.21 -7.25 -5.51
CA VAL A 72 5.01 -6.53 -4.51
C VAL A 72 4.78 -7.13 -3.12
N LEU A 73 3.54 -7.50 -2.76
CA LEU A 73 3.24 -8.17 -1.49
C LEU A 73 3.91 -9.55 -1.40
N TYR A 74 3.95 -10.32 -2.49
CA TYR A 74 4.69 -11.58 -2.53
C TYR A 74 6.20 -11.35 -2.35
N ALA A 75 6.79 -10.37 -3.02
CA ALA A 75 8.21 -10.03 -2.90
C ALA A 75 8.56 -9.61 -1.46
N LEU A 76 7.74 -8.74 -0.85
CA LEU A 76 7.88 -8.34 0.56
C LEU A 76 7.76 -9.54 1.49
N SER A 77 6.77 -10.43 1.28
CA SER A 77 6.60 -11.62 2.13
C SER A 77 7.88 -12.47 2.17
N LYS A 78 8.51 -12.69 1.01
CA LYS A 78 9.78 -13.43 0.91
C LYS A 78 10.92 -12.72 1.65
N LYS A 79 11.02 -11.39 1.55
CA LYS A 79 12.05 -10.60 2.25
C LYS A 79 11.95 -10.67 3.77
N PHE A 80 10.72 -10.77 4.30
CA PHE A 80 10.48 -10.92 5.73
C PHE A 80 10.38 -12.38 6.20
N GLY A 81 10.64 -13.36 5.33
CA GLY A 81 10.51 -14.79 5.67
C GLY A 81 9.07 -15.22 5.98
N LEU A 82 8.09 -14.46 5.52
CA LEU A 82 6.67 -14.75 5.71
C LEU A 82 6.16 -15.65 4.59
N ARG A 83 5.57 -16.77 4.97
CA ARG A 83 4.85 -17.64 4.03
C ARG A 83 3.55 -16.96 3.60
N TRP A 84 3.29 -16.92 2.30
CA TRP A 84 2.08 -16.33 1.76
C TRP A 84 0.80 -16.95 2.36
N GLU A 85 0.80 -18.27 2.54
CA GLU A 85 -0.33 -18.99 3.14
C GLU A 85 -0.69 -18.49 4.54
N HIS A 86 0.31 -18.04 5.32
CA HIS A 86 0.07 -17.49 6.66
C HIS A 86 -0.55 -16.09 6.59
N ILE A 87 -0.14 -15.27 5.62
CA ILE A 87 -0.74 -13.95 5.38
C ILE A 87 -2.21 -14.12 4.96
N GLU A 88 -2.49 -15.06 4.06
CA GLU A 88 -3.86 -15.34 3.62
C GLU A 88 -4.73 -15.90 4.75
N LYS A 89 -4.17 -16.79 5.59
CA LYS A 89 -4.85 -17.28 6.79
C LYS A 89 -5.21 -16.15 7.75
N GLU A 90 -4.28 -15.22 7.99
CA GLU A 90 -4.52 -14.03 8.84
C GLU A 90 -5.62 -13.14 8.24
N ARG A 91 -5.62 -12.93 6.91
CA ARG A 91 -6.66 -12.16 6.20
C ARG A 91 -8.03 -12.81 6.36
N LEU A 92 -8.13 -14.12 6.20
CA LEU A 92 -9.38 -14.87 6.36
C LEU A 92 -9.88 -14.84 7.81
N GLN A 93 -9.00 -15.04 8.79
CA GLN A 93 -9.36 -14.91 10.21
C GLN A 93 -9.89 -13.52 10.56
N LYS A 94 -9.27 -12.45 10.02
CA LYS A 94 -9.79 -11.08 10.19
C LYS A 94 -11.15 -10.91 9.51
N ARG A 95 -11.34 -11.48 8.32
CA ARG A 95 -12.62 -11.44 7.61
C ARG A 95 -13.73 -12.14 8.41
N ASP A 96 -13.43 -13.27 9.04
CA ASP A 96 -14.41 -14.03 9.83
C ASP A 96 -14.72 -13.31 11.15
N ASN A 97 -13.69 -12.81 11.85
CA ASN A 97 -13.85 -12.17 13.16
C ASN A 97 -14.38 -10.73 13.08
N ARG A 98 -14.01 -9.96 12.05
CA ARG A 98 -14.29 -8.51 11.93
C ARG A 98 -15.22 -8.18 10.76
N GLY A 99 -15.54 -9.17 9.92
CA GLY A 99 -16.21 -8.96 8.65
C GLY A 99 -15.25 -8.52 7.54
N GLY A 100 -15.79 -8.42 6.33
CA GLY A 100 -15.13 -7.77 5.19
C GLY A 100 -15.86 -6.49 4.79
N PHE A 101 -15.42 -5.86 3.72
CA PHE A 101 -15.97 -4.58 3.25
C PHE A 101 -17.31 -4.68 2.48
N LYS A 102 -17.96 -5.85 2.48
CA LYS A 102 -19.18 -6.11 1.68
C LYS A 102 -20.35 -5.18 2.02
N LYS A 103 -20.47 -4.73 3.27
CA LYS A 103 -21.56 -3.85 3.72
C LYS A 103 -21.37 -2.39 3.26
N GLY A 104 -20.14 -1.97 2.94
CA GLY A 104 -19.85 -0.59 2.58
C GLY A 104 -20.10 0.42 3.71
N THR A 105 -19.90 0.02 4.96
CA THR A 105 -20.11 0.91 6.12
C THR A 105 -18.94 1.90 6.26
N PHE A 106 -19.25 3.20 6.19
CA PHE A 106 -18.35 4.29 6.55
C PHE A 106 -18.72 4.81 7.95
N VAL A 107 -17.72 5.13 8.78
CA VAL A 107 -17.92 5.64 10.14
C VAL A 107 -17.34 7.04 10.19
N GLU A 108 -18.20 8.04 10.39
CA GLU A 108 -17.83 9.46 10.44
C GLU A 108 -17.15 9.82 11.77
N PHE A 109 -17.73 9.39 12.88
CA PHE A 109 -17.20 9.64 14.22
C PHE A 109 -17.63 8.54 15.19
N VAL A 110 -16.98 8.52 16.35
CA VAL A 110 -17.31 7.67 17.49
C VAL A 110 -17.62 8.59 18.65
N GLU A 111 -18.82 8.47 19.21
CA GLU A 111 -19.27 9.25 20.37
C GLU A 111 -19.46 8.31 21.56
N VAL A 112 -19.03 8.76 22.75
CA VAL A 112 -19.12 7.99 23.99
C VAL A 112 -19.74 8.87 25.06
N GLU A 113 -20.93 8.50 25.52
CA GLU A 113 -21.54 9.09 26.72
C GLU A 113 -20.87 8.48 27.96
N SER A 114 -19.84 9.14 28.50
CA SER A 114 -19.18 8.75 29.75
C SER A 114 -18.79 9.98 30.55
N PHE A 115 -18.92 9.91 31.87
CA PHE A 115 -18.38 10.92 32.80
C PHE A 115 -16.97 10.57 33.28
N ASP A 116 -16.42 9.46 32.80
CA ASP A 116 -15.11 8.92 33.18
C ASP A 116 -14.26 8.64 31.95
N ASP A 117 -13.09 9.29 31.89
CA ASP A 117 -12.09 9.08 30.85
C ASP A 117 -11.49 7.67 30.89
N SER A 118 -11.71 6.90 31.98
CA SER A 118 -11.30 5.50 32.06
C SER A 118 -12.08 4.59 31.09
N HIS A 119 -13.09 5.09 30.37
CA HIS A 119 -13.81 4.29 29.40
C HIS A 119 -12.84 3.71 28.35
N PRO A 120 -12.84 2.38 28.09
CA PRO A 120 -11.82 1.76 27.24
C PRO A 120 -11.72 2.35 25.83
N LEU A 121 -12.85 2.79 25.27
CA LEU A 121 -12.88 3.41 23.94
C LEU A 121 -12.30 4.83 23.96
N ILE A 122 -12.53 5.60 25.03
CA ILE A 122 -11.93 6.93 25.20
C ILE A 122 -10.41 6.79 25.29
N GLN A 123 -9.93 5.90 26.16
CA GLN A 123 -8.50 5.59 26.30
C GLN A 123 -7.87 5.12 24.97
N TYR A 124 -8.58 4.27 24.22
CA TYR A 124 -8.08 3.78 22.93
C TYR A 124 -7.96 4.89 21.88
N CYS A 125 -8.96 5.78 21.78
CA CYS A 125 -8.91 6.92 20.86
C CYS A 125 -7.80 7.90 21.27
N LEU A 126 -7.73 8.29 22.54
CA LEU A 126 -6.71 9.21 23.07
C LEU A 126 -5.28 8.69 22.94
N ALA A 127 -5.08 7.37 22.97
CA ALA A 127 -3.78 6.74 22.73
C ALA A 127 -3.33 6.78 21.26
N ASN A 128 -4.22 7.13 20.32
CA ASN A 128 -3.94 7.12 18.87
C ASN A 128 -4.44 8.41 18.18
N PRO A 129 -4.00 9.61 18.61
CA PRO A 129 -4.57 10.88 18.16
C PRO A 129 -4.37 11.17 16.67
N ASP A 130 -3.29 10.69 16.05
CA ASP A 130 -3.08 10.84 14.60
C ASP A 130 -4.12 10.07 13.77
N LYS A 131 -4.69 9.01 14.35
CA LYS A 131 -5.67 8.14 13.70
C LYS A 131 -7.11 8.49 14.09
N TYR A 132 -7.31 8.91 15.33
CA TYR A 132 -8.60 9.27 15.90
C TYR A 132 -8.49 10.65 16.55
N PRO A 133 -8.33 11.72 15.75
CA PRO A 133 -8.26 13.07 16.30
C PRO A 133 -9.59 13.40 17.00
N GLU A 134 -9.50 13.95 18.22
CA GLU A 134 -10.67 14.36 18.97
C GLU A 134 -11.35 15.54 18.27
N ILE A 135 -12.66 15.43 18.05
CA ILE A 135 -13.47 16.49 17.46
C ILE A 135 -13.99 17.35 18.61
N LEU A 136 -13.32 18.47 18.84
CA LEU A 136 -13.80 19.47 19.79
C LEU A 136 -14.77 20.40 19.06
N GLU A 137 -16.06 20.33 19.38
CA GLU A 137 -17.01 21.32 18.87
C GLU A 137 -16.54 22.72 19.29
N ALA A 138 -16.42 23.64 18.31
CA ALA A 138 -16.17 25.04 18.63
C ALA A 138 -17.35 25.54 19.46
N LYS A 139 -17.09 26.02 20.69
CA LYS A 139 -18.12 26.73 21.47
C LYS A 139 -18.74 27.81 20.58
N ALA A 140 -20.02 27.66 20.27
CA ALA A 140 -20.79 28.75 19.69
C ALA A 140 -20.69 29.93 20.66
N SER A 141 -20.10 31.03 20.18
CA SER A 141 -20.00 32.32 20.87
C SER A 141 -21.37 32.91 21.18
#